data_AF-A0A9X6AEM6-F1
#
_entry.id   AF-A0A9X6AEM6-F1
#
_cell.length_a   1.000
_cell.length_b   1.000
_cell.length_c   1.000
_cell.angle_alpha   90.00
_cell.angle_beta   90.00
_cell.angle_gamma   90.00
#
_symmetry.space_group_name_H-M   'P 1'
#
loop_
_entity.id
_entity.type
_entity.pdbx_description
1 polymer ?
#
loop_
_entity_poly.entity_id
_entity_poly.type
_entity_poly.pdbx_seq_one_letter_code
_entity_poly.pdbx_strand_id
1 'polypeptide(L)'
;MAPIDGGYCTSLPYCRGSGGPLALATSLLVRRRFKRAEGTKRSPEDLYQAEMQAGKEERPSSTELLVRAAYVLAKRNAISGPRNDLGAGSDRRSARVVLEALADTESGLRHLRQVIEDDRAGDEPRQVDDQGQPRKDGEGSDLPITNDFLRTSLAPKGGVAPQPLSPTAAVHDHYKRGVLVTKEALRTLEMEMRNLAGLKDGNGMPLIEREGRAHARLLMDKLQDLAAEAQEWWEKAVEAQSTTANTNASDEEESEAKSDEEDEGEAA
;
A
#
# COMPACT_ATOMS: atom_id res chain seq x y z
N MET A 1 -21.86 34.62 33.53
CA MET A 1 -21.93 35.58 32.41
C MET A 1 -21.04 36.75 32.76
N ALA A 2 -19.83 36.78 32.19
CA ALA A 2 -18.82 37.81 32.42
C ALA A 2 -18.32 38.29 31.04
N PRO A 3 -18.09 39.59 30.84
CA PRO A 3 -17.67 40.12 29.55
C PRO A 3 -16.15 39.95 29.39
N ILE A 4 -15.71 39.54 28.21
CA ILE A 4 -14.29 39.58 27.82
C ILE A 4 -14.15 40.76 26.87
N ASP A 5 -13.46 41.77 27.38
CA ASP A 5 -13.10 43.00 26.69
C ASP A 5 -12.14 42.74 25.53
N GLY A 6 -12.39 43.48 24.44
CA GLY A 6 -11.55 43.51 23.25
C GLY A 6 -10.25 44.29 23.48
N GLY A 7 -9.14 43.68 23.07
CA GLY A 7 -7.84 44.32 22.94
C GLY A 7 -7.45 44.42 21.47
N TYR A 8 -7.49 45.64 20.92
CA TYR A 8 -6.92 45.99 19.64
C TYR A 8 -5.39 45.98 19.75
N CYS A 9 -4.70 45.24 18.88
CA CYS A 9 -3.25 45.40 18.69
C CYS A 9 -3.00 46.16 17.39
N THR A 10 -2.65 47.43 17.58
CA THR A 10 -2.19 48.39 16.58
C THR A 10 -0.82 48.03 16.02
N SER A 11 -0.66 48.26 14.70
CA SER A 11 0.53 48.77 14.02
C SER A 11 1.90 48.15 14.32
N LEU A 12 2.47 47.48 13.31
CA LEU A 12 3.93 47.46 13.13
C LEU A 12 4.31 48.03 11.75
N PRO A 13 5.48 48.70 11.65
CA PRO A 13 5.86 49.51 10.52
C PRO A 13 6.74 48.75 9.52
N TYR A 14 6.66 49.20 8.26
CA TYR A 14 7.73 49.29 7.25
C TYR A 14 9.03 48.49 7.50
N CYS A 15 9.22 47.40 6.75
CA CYS A 15 10.54 47.00 6.26
C CYS A 15 10.56 47.10 4.73
N ARG A 16 11.08 48.24 4.26
CA ARG A 16 11.49 48.47 2.87
C ARG A 16 12.78 47.67 2.63
N GLY A 17 12.65 46.46 2.10
CA GLY A 17 13.77 45.65 1.61
C GLY A 17 13.90 45.81 0.11
N SER A 18 14.94 46.52 -0.30
CA SER A 18 15.52 46.66 -1.64
C SER A 18 15.33 45.47 -2.57
N GLY A 19 14.84 45.76 -3.78
CA GLY A 19 14.72 44.82 -4.87
C GLY A 19 16.08 44.35 -5.40
N GLY A 20 16.23 43.02 -5.46
CA GLY A 20 17.11 42.37 -6.42
C GLY A 20 16.28 41.94 -7.65
N PRO A 21 16.82 42.00 -8.88
CA PRO A 21 16.14 41.48 -10.05
C PRO A 21 16.02 39.96 -9.90
N LEU A 22 14.84 39.50 -9.50
CA LEU A 22 14.44 38.11 -9.68
C LEU A 22 14.48 37.86 -11.19
N ALA A 23 15.52 37.15 -11.62
CA ALA A 23 15.56 36.50 -12.90
C ALA A 23 14.27 35.68 -13.02
N LEU A 24 13.35 36.19 -13.82
CA LEU A 24 12.21 35.45 -14.32
C LEU A 24 12.80 34.28 -15.09
N ALA A 25 13.05 33.17 -14.39
CA ALA A 25 13.22 31.88 -15.01
C ALA A 25 11.88 31.61 -15.69
N THR A 26 11.82 31.99 -16.96
CA THR A 26 10.74 31.73 -17.88
C THR A 26 10.48 30.25 -17.79
N SER A 27 9.49 29.88 -16.99
CA SER A 27 8.98 28.53 -16.90
C SER A 27 8.49 28.24 -18.31
N LEU A 28 9.34 27.57 -19.09
CA LEU A 28 8.99 26.91 -20.34
C LEU A 28 7.96 25.86 -19.93
N LEU A 29 6.72 26.32 -19.77
CA LEU A 29 5.52 25.54 -19.84
C LEU A 29 5.51 24.98 -21.26
N VAL A 30 6.26 23.89 -21.44
CA VAL A 30 6.12 22.97 -22.55
C VAL A 30 4.70 22.47 -22.43
N ARG A 31 3.78 23.21 -23.04
CA ARG A 31 2.43 22.75 -23.33
C ARG A 31 2.63 21.59 -24.29
N ARG A 32 2.88 20.39 -23.74
CA ARG A 32 2.81 19.14 -24.49
C ARG A 32 1.42 19.13 -25.10
N ARG A 33 1.33 19.48 -26.39
CA ARG A 33 0.11 19.34 -27.15
C ARG A 33 -0.18 17.85 -27.17
N PHE A 34 -1.10 17.42 -26.31
CA PHE A 34 -1.67 16.09 -26.39
C PHE A 34 -2.35 15.98 -27.75
N LYS A 35 -1.65 15.39 -28.71
CA LYS A 35 -2.25 14.95 -29.97
C LYS A 35 -3.35 13.97 -29.57
N ARG A 36 -4.60 14.21 -29.98
CA ARG A 36 -5.71 13.32 -29.64
C ARG A 36 -5.32 11.91 -30.10
N ALA A 37 -5.29 10.97 -29.16
CA ALA A 37 -5.11 9.57 -29.48
C ALA A 37 -6.37 9.12 -30.24
N GLU A 38 -6.25 8.93 -31.56
CA GLU A 38 -7.26 8.19 -32.30
C GLU A 38 -7.23 6.75 -31.78
N GLY A 39 -8.39 6.20 -31.41
CA GLY A 39 -8.47 4.84 -30.88
C GLY A 39 -7.98 3.85 -31.92
N THR A 40 -6.83 3.24 -31.68
CA THR A 40 -6.28 2.23 -32.57
C THR A 40 -6.97 0.89 -32.31
N LYS A 41 -7.09 0.02 -33.31
CA LYS A 41 -7.66 -1.33 -33.08
C LYS A 41 -6.66 -2.31 -32.44
N ARG A 42 -5.54 -1.81 -31.90
CA ARG A 42 -4.47 -2.61 -31.30
C ARG A 42 -4.94 -3.33 -30.04
N SER A 43 -4.40 -4.53 -29.82
CA SER A 43 -4.63 -5.26 -28.58
C SER A 43 -3.91 -4.58 -27.40
N PRO A 44 -4.33 -4.81 -26.14
CA PRO A 44 -3.63 -4.30 -24.95
C PRO A 44 -2.16 -4.71 -24.94
N GLU A 45 -1.86 -5.96 -25.32
CA GLU A 45 -0.49 -6.47 -25.43
C GLU A 45 0.32 -5.72 -26.49
N ASP A 46 -0.23 -5.48 -27.68
CA ASP A 46 0.47 -4.70 -28.71
C ASP A 46 0.79 -3.27 -28.25
N LEU A 47 -0.12 -2.65 -27.49
CA LEU A 47 0.08 -1.31 -26.92
C LEU A 47 1.20 -1.33 -25.88
N TYR A 48 1.22 -2.35 -25.01
CA TYR A 48 2.25 -2.54 -24.01
C TYR A 48 3.63 -2.77 -24.65
N GLN A 49 3.73 -3.71 -25.59
CA GLN A 49 4.99 -4.01 -26.28
C GLN A 49 5.52 -2.82 -27.07
N ALA A 50 4.64 -2.09 -27.76
CA ALA A 50 5.04 -0.88 -28.46
C ALA A 50 5.59 0.19 -27.51
N GLU A 51 5.06 0.32 -26.30
CA GLU A 51 5.58 1.25 -25.30
C GLU A 51 6.90 0.77 -24.68
N MET A 52 7.07 -0.54 -24.46
CA MET A 52 8.34 -1.09 -23.98
C MET A 52 9.49 -0.87 -24.97
N GLN A 53 9.17 -0.83 -26.26
CA GLN A 53 10.14 -0.54 -27.33
C GLN A 53 10.31 0.97 -27.60
N ALA A 54 9.25 1.76 -27.40
CA ALA A 54 9.29 3.20 -27.58
C ALA A 54 9.99 3.87 -26.39
N GLY A 55 11.05 4.62 -26.66
CA GLY A 55 11.70 5.45 -25.65
C GLY A 55 10.76 6.51 -25.05
N LYS A 56 11.26 7.29 -24.08
CA LYS A 56 10.45 8.26 -23.31
C LYS A 56 9.87 9.44 -24.11
N GLU A 57 10.28 9.65 -25.36
CA GLU A 57 10.00 10.89 -26.11
C GLU A 57 8.64 10.90 -26.83
N GLU A 58 8.16 9.76 -27.32
CA GLU A 58 6.84 9.65 -27.95
C GLU A 58 6.05 8.47 -27.37
N ARG A 59 5.00 8.78 -26.61
CA ARG A 59 4.21 7.77 -25.91
C ARG A 59 2.72 7.71 -26.31
N PRO A 60 2.39 7.57 -27.61
CA PRO A 60 1.01 7.45 -28.04
C PRO A 60 0.37 6.14 -27.53
N SER A 61 1.15 5.07 -27.44
CA SER A 61 0.68 3.75 -26.98
C SER A 61 0.33 3.75 -25.50
N SER A 62 1.18 4.30 -24.61
CA SER A 62 0.80 4.41 -23.18
C SER A 62 -0.38 5.33 -22.94
N THR A 63 -0.54 6.42 -23.71
CA THR A 63 -1.72 7.30 -23.58
C THR A 63 -3.00 6.52 -23.86
N GLU A 64 -3.00 5.73 -24.93
CA GLU A 64 -4.14 4.89 -25.28
C GLU A 64 -4.40 3.79 -24.23
N LEU A 65 -3.33 3.13 -23.76
CA LEU A 65 -3.41 2.11 -22.71
C LEU A 65 -3.98 2.70 -21.41
N LEU A 66 -3.49 3.86 -20.99
CA LEU A 66 -3.93 4.60 -19.81
C LEU A 66 -5.42 4.94 -19.90
N VAL A 67 -5.89 5.48 -21.02
CA VAL A 67 -7.31 5.86 -21.16
C VAL A 67 -8.23 4.64 -21.08
N ARG A 68 -7.84 3.51 -21.71
CA ARG A 68 -8.61 2.26 -21.66
C ARG A 68 -8.65 1.69 -20.24
N ALA A 69 -7.50 1.61 -19.58
CA ALA A 69 -7.40 1.10 -18.22
C ALA A 69 -8.14 2.02 -17.22
N ALA A 70 -8.06 3.34 -17.39
CA ALA A 70 -8.77 4.30 -16.55
C ALA A 70 -10.28 4.08 -16.54
N TYR A 71 -10.86 3.77 -17.71
CA TYR A 71 -12.29 3.43 -17.82
C TYR A 71 -12.63 2.19 -17.00
N VAL A 72 -11.85 1.11 -17.13
CA VAL A 72 -12.07 -0.15 -16.39
C VAL A 72 -11.92 0.07 -14.88
N LEU A 73 -10.85 0.74 -14.44
CA LEU A 73 -10.60 0.99 -13.03
C LEU A 73 -11.72 1.84 -12.40
N ALA A 74 -12.24 2.83 -13.12
CA ALA A 74 -13.38 3.62 -12.66
C ALA A 74 -14.67 2.78 -12.62
N LYS A 75 -14.95 2.00 -13.67
CA LYS A 75 -16.10 1.08 -13.75
C LYS A 75 -16.14 0.09 -12.59
N ARG A 76 -14.97 -0.42 -12.17
CA ARG A 76 -14.81 -1.38 -11.07
C ARG A 76 -14.56 -0.72 -9.71
N ASN A 77 -14.62 0.61 -9.62
CA ASN A 77 -14.31 1.39 -8.41
C ASN A 77 -12.91 1.10 -7.81
N ALA A 78 -11.98 0.63 -8.63
CA ALA A 78 -10.61 0.33 -8.26
C ALA A 78 -9.71 1.58 -8.25
N ILE A 79 -10.17 2.69 -8.82
CA ILE A 79 -9.54 4.00 -8.67
C ILE A 79 -10.60 5.06 -8.34
N SER A 80 -10.29 5.93 -7.38
CA SER A 80 -11.18 7.01 -6.96
C SER A 80 -10.45 8.35 -6.83
N GLY A 81 -11.25 9.41 -6.69
CA GLY A 81 -10.75 10.78 -6.50
C GLY A 81 -9.94 10.96 -5.20
N PRO A 82 -9.49 12.19 -4.92
CA PRO A 82 -8.76 12.51 -3.70
C PRO A 82 -9.56 12.08 -2.45
N ARG A 83 -8.90 11.38 -1.52
CA ARG A 83 -9.49 10.97 -0.23
C ARG A 83 -9.29 12.09 0.79
N ASN A 84 -10.27 12.98 0.91
CA ASN A 84 -10.21 14.11 1.85
C ASN A 84 -10.60 13.72 3.29
N ASP A 85 -11.11 12.50 3.47
CA ASP A 85 -11.58 11.91 4.72
C ASP A 85 -10.45 11.43 5.66
N LEU A 86 -9.25 11.20 5.13
CA LEU A 86 -8.14 10.57 5.88
C LEU A 86 -7.16 11.57 6.54
N GLY A 87 -7.55 12.83 6.71
CA GLY A 87 -6.77 13.85 7.44
C GLY A 87 -5.56 14.43 6.70
N ALA A 88 -4.63 15.06 7.42
CA ALA A 88 -3.54 15.87 6.86
C ALA A 88 -2.47 15.07 6.08
N GLY A 89 -2.33 13.77 6.36
CA GLY A 89 -1.39 12.86 5.68
C GLY A 89 -1.97 12.17 4.44
N SER A 90 -3.25 12.38 4.14
CA SER A 90 -3.95 11.71 3.06
C SER A 90 -3.36 12.01 1.68
N ASP A 91 -3.45 11.03 0.78
CA ASP A 91 -3.08 11.22 -0.62
C ASP A 91 -4.17 12.03 -1.35
N ARG A 92 -3.84 13.30 -1.66
CA ARG A 92 -4.73 14.26 -2.33
C ARG A 92 -4.59 14.29 -3.85
N ARG A 93 -3.78 13.40 -4.44
CA ARG A 93 -3.63 13.34 -5.90
C ARG A 93 -4.96 13.01 -6.57
N SER A 94 -5.20 13.55 -7.76
CA SER A 94 -6.33 13.12 -8.58
C SER A 94 -6.05 11.74 -9.18
N ALA A 95 -7.10 11.00 -9.54
CA ALA A 95 -6.97 9.73 -10.24
C ALA A 95 -6.09 9.86 -11.50
N ARG A 96 -6.23 10.98 -12.23
CA ARG A 96 -5.38 11.30 -13.39
C ARG A 96 -3.89 11.29 -13.06
N VAL A 97 -3.47 11.99 -12.00
CA VAL A 97 -2.05 12.07 -11.61
C VAL A 97 -1.51 10.69 -11.20
N VAL A 98 -2.32 9.88 -10.54
CA VAL A 98 -1.97 8.50 -10.19
C VAL A 98 -1.77 7.67 -11.46
N LEU A 99 -2.70 7.72 -12.41
CA LEU A 99 -2.63 6.98 -13.67
C LEU A 99 -1.43 7.41 -14.54
N GLU A 100 -1.15 8.72 -14.60
CA GLU A 100 0.04 9.24 -15.31
C GLU A 100 1.33 8.67 -14.70
N ALA A 101 1.42 8.61 -13.36
CA ALA A 101 2.57 8.00 -12.68
C ALA A 101 2.68 6.48 -12.93
N LEU A 102 1.56 5.76 -13.07
CA LEU A 102 1.60 4.34 -13.45
C LEU A 102 2.18 4.16 -14.85
N ALA A 103 1.74 4.98 -15.83
CA ALA A 103 2.23 4.92 -17.20
C ALA A 103 3.71 5.32 -17.35
N ASP A 104 4.32 5.92 -16.32
CA ASP A 104 5.74 6.25 -16.29
C ASP A 104 6.66 5.08 -15.91
N THR A 105 6.09 3.95 -15.45
CA THR A 105 6.84 2.78 -14.98
C THR A 105 6.45 1.52 -15.74
N GLU A 106 7.39 0.59 -15.92
CA GLU A 106 7.10 -0.70 -16.56
C GLU A 106 6.05 -1.51 -15.77
N SER A 107 6.18 -1.56 -14.44
CA SER A 107 5.24 -2.27 -13.57
C SER A 107 3.83 -1.67 -13.68
N GLY A 108 3.70 -0.34 -13.72
CA GLY A 108 2.42 0.32 -13.93
C GLY A 108 1.84 0.04 -15.31
N LEU A 109 2.63 0.12 -16.39
CA LEU A 109 2.18 -0.24 -17.75
C LEU A 109 1.67 -1.69 -17.83
N ARG A 110 2.35 -2.62 -17.17
CA ARG A 110 1.95 -4.03 -17.08
C ARG A 110 0.61 -4.20 -16.37
N HIS A 111 0.39 -3.49 -15.27
CA HIS A 111 -0.92 -3.49 -14.59
C HIS A 111 -2.02 -2.86 -15.46
N LEU A 112 -1.73 -1.74 -16.15
CA LEU A 112 -2.69 -1.12 -17.06
C LEU A 112 -3.10 -2.08 -18.20
N ARG A 113 -2.15 -2.87 -18.73
CA ARG A 113 -2.46 -3.95 -19.67
C ARG A 113 -3.38 -4.99 -19.05
N GLN A 114 -2.99 -5.58 -17.92
CA GLN A 114 -3.73 -6.68 -17.29
C GLN A 114 -5.17 -6.27 -16.96
N VAL A 115 -5.37 -5.06 -16.43
CA VAL A 115 -6.70 -4.53 -16.09
C VAL A 115 -7.65 -4.57 -17.30
N ILE A 116 -7.15 -4.26 -18.50
CA ILE A 116 -7.95 -4.28 -19.72
C ILE A 116 -8.23 -5.72 -20.16
N GLU A 117 -7.27 -6.62 -19.98
CA GLU A 117 -7.42 -8.05 -20.28
C GLU A 117 -8.45 -8.72 -19.36
N ASP A 118 -8.39 -8.43 -18.05
CA ASP A 118 -9.34 -8.91 -17.05
C ASP A 118 -10.77 -8.44 -17.37
N ASP A 119 -10.97 -7.16 -17.71
CA ASP A 119 -12.31 -6.66 -18.06
C ASP A 119 -12.88 -7.32 -19.33
N ARG A 120 -12.01 -7.66 -20.29
CA ARG A 120 -12.42 -8.38 -21.50
C ARG A 120 -12.76 -9.85 -21.23
N ALA A 121 -12.10 -10.46 -20.25
CA ALA A 121 -12.43 -11.80 -19.78
C ALA A 121 -13.68 -11.84 -18.88
N GLY A 122 -14.12 -10.67 -18.38
CA GLY A 122 -15.23 -10.55 -17.43
C GLY A 122 -14.78 -10.62 -15.97
N ASP A 123 -13.48 -10.78 -15.72
CA ASP A 123 -12.89 -10.89 -14.39
C ASP A 123 -12.82 -9.54 -13.66
N GLU A 124 -12.61 -9.60 -12.35
CA GLU A 124 -12.19 -8.42 -11.59
C GLU A 124 -10.72 -8.09 -11.90
N PRO A 125 -10.34 -6.80 -11.95
CA PRO A 125 -8.95 -6.45 -12.21
C PRO A 125 -8.02 -6.92 -11.08
N ARG A 126 -6.95 -7.62 -11.43
CA ARG A 126 -6.02 -8.26 -10.48
C ARG A 126 -4.69 -7.53 -10.37
N GLN A 127 -4.01 -7.73 -9.25
CA GLN A 127 -2.60 -7.37 -9.09
C GLN A 127 -1.74 -8.38 -9.83
N VAL A 128 -0.68 -7.92 -10.49
CA VAL A 128 0.29 -8.79 -11.16
C VAL A 128 1.70 -8.60 -10.63
N ASP A 129 2.52 -9.63 -10.77
CA ASP A 129 3.94 -9.59 -10.44
C ASP A 129 4.79 -9.03 -11.59
N ASP A 130 6.11 -9.05 -11.40
CA ASP A 130 7.10 -8.59 -12.38
C ASP A 130 7.21 -9.51 -13.61
N GLN A 131 6.48 -10.63 -13.65
CA GLN A 131 6.32 -11.51 -14.81
C GLN A 131 4.92 -11.35 -15.45
N GLY A 132 4.08 -10.47 -14.89
CA GLY A 132 2.71 -10.25 -15.36
C GLY A 132 1.76 -11.37 -14.97
N GLN A 133 2.14 -12.23 -14.03
CA GLN A 133 1.26 -13.28 -13.50
C GLN A 133 0.40 -12.71 -12.37
N PRO A 134 -0.87 -13.12 -12.24
CA PRO A 134 -1.70 -12.73 -11.12
C PRO A 134 -1.06 -13.08 -9.78
N ARG A 135 -0.99 -12.09 -8.89
CA ARG A 135 -0.53 -12.32 -7.52
C ARG A 135 -1.62 -13.03 -6.74
N LYS A 136 -1.19 -14.02 -5.96
CA LYS A 136 -2.06 -14.85 -5.13
C LYS A 136 -1.96 -14.42 -3.66
N ASP A 137 -3.06 -14.53 -2.93
CA ASP A 137 -3.05 -14.48 -1.47
C ASP A 137 -2.63 -15.82 -0.85
N GLY A 138 -2.66 -15.92 0.48
CA GLY A 138 -2.31 -17.14 1.20
C GLY A 138 -3.27 -18.31 0.97
N GLU A 139 -4.48 -18.06 0.45
CA GLU A 139 -5.49 -19.08 0.14
C GLU A 139 -5.45 -19.49 -1.35
N GLY A 140 -4.61 -18.85 -2.16
CA GLY A 140 -4.50 -19.11 -3.60
C GLY A 140 -5.54 -18.36 -4.44
N SER A 141 -6.25 -17.39 -3.86
CA SER A 141 -7.13 -16.47 -4.60
C SER A 141 -6.32 -15.33 -5.19
N ASP A 142 -6.75 -14.80 -6.33
CA ASP A 142 -6.07 -13.65 -6.95
C ASP A 142 -6.30 -12.38 -6.12
N LEU A 143 -5.24 -11.61 -5.89
CA LEU A 143 -5.34 -10.34 -5.18
C LEU A 143 -5.99 -9.29 -6.08
N PRO A 144 -7.12 -8.68 -5.67
CA PRO A 144 -7.77 -7.64 -6.46
C PRO A 144 -6.94 -6.35 -6.46
N ILE A 145 -7.00 -5.61 -7.57
CA ILE A 145 -6.40 -4.27 -7.64
C ILE A 145 -7.30 -3.29 -6.86
N THR A 146 -6.71 -2.55 -5.92
CA THR A 146 -7.45 -1.61 -5.08
C THR A 146 -6.91 -0.20 -5.24
N ASN A 147 -7.74 0.80 -4.93
CA ASN A 147 -7.32 2.21 -4.98
C ASN A 147 -6.15 2.50 -4.03
N ASP A 148 -6.07 1.79 -2.90
CA ASP A 148 -4.92 1.90 -2.01
C ASP A 148 -3.65 1.35 -2.68
N PHE A 149 -3.70 0.12 -3.20
CA PHE A 149 -2.57 -0.51 -3.88
C PHE A 149 -2.02 0.33 -5.04
N LEU A 150 -2.90 0.88 -5.88
CA LEU A 150 -2.50 1.77 -6.98
C LEU A 150 -1.70 2.97 -6.47
N ARG A 151 -2.09 3.56 -5.34
CA ARG A 151 -1.57 4.84 -4.84
C ARG A 151 -0.39 4.68 -3.90
N THR A 152 -0.32 3.59 -3.17
CA THR A 152 0.73 3.32 -2.17
C THR A 152 1.85 2.46 -2.73
N SER A 153 1.52 1.49 -3.60
CA SER A 153 2.48 0.49 -4.09
C SER A 153 2.96 0.83 -5.50
N LEU A 154 2.06 1.02 -6.46
CA LEU A 154 2.46 1.21 -7.86
C LEU A 154 2.82 2.66 -8.22
N ALA A 155 2.13 3.63 -7.62
CA ALA A 155 2.39 5.05 -7.82
C ALA A 155 2.57 5.76 -6.47
N PRO A 156 3.59 5.42 -5.66
CA PRO A 156 3.81 6.05 -4.36
C PRO A 156 4.02 7.57 -4.49
N LYS A 157 3.69 8.30 -3.43
CA LYS A 157 3.92 9.74 -3.36
C LYS A 157 5.42 10.02 -3.36
N GLY A 158 5.89 10.83 -4.31
CA GLY A 158 7.32 11.12 -4.50
C GLY A 158 7.96 10.39 -5.69
N GLY A 159 7.22 9.51 -6.38
CA GLY A 159 7.60 8.97 -7.69
C GLY A 159 8.68 7.88 -7.67
N VAL A 160 9.30 7.63 -6.52
CA VAL A 160 10.20 6.47 -6.35
C VAL A 160 9.30 5.26 -6.11
N ALA A 161 8.99 4.51 -7.18
CA ALA A 161 8.40 3.19 -7.04
C ALA A 161 9.25 2.38 -6.05
N PRO A 162 8.63 1.69 -5.07
CA PRO A 162 9.41 0.90 -4.14
C PRO A 162 10.18 -0.14 -4.94
N GLN A 163 11.46 -0.34 -4.61
CA GLN A 163 12.23 -1.40 -5.25
C GLN A 163 11.50 -2.73 -5.05
N PRO A 164 11.49 -3.62 -6.06
CA PRO A 164 10.89 -4.93 -5.90
C PRO A 164 11.50 -5.61 -4.68
N LEU A 165 10.64 -6.02 -3.75
CA LEU A 165 11.07 -6.66 -2.51
C LEU A 165 11.70 -8.02 -2.87
N SER A 166 12.77 -8.41 -2.17
CA SER A 166 13.24 -9.80 -2.24
C SER A 166 12.09 -10.75 -1.88
N PRO A 167 12.08 -12.01 -2.35
CA PRO A 167 11.03 -12.97 -1.98
C PRO A 167 10.81 -13.06 -0.46
N THR A 168 11.90 -13.04 0.32
CA THR A 168 11.85 -13.00 1.79
C THR A 168 11.22 -11.72 2.34
N ALA A 169 11.56 -10.56 1.79
CA ALA A 169 10.98 -9.28 2.19
C ALA A 169 9.50 -9.18 1.78
N ALA A 170 9.10 -9.77 0.66
CA ALA A 170 7.70 -9.81 0.20
C ALA A 170 6.82 -10.65 1.13
N VAL A 171 7.29 -11.82 1.59
CA VAL A 171 6.60 -12.63 2.60
C VAL A 171 6.45 -11.87 3.91
N HIS A 172 7.51 -11.20 4.35
CA HIS A 172 7.48 -10.41 5.59
C HIS A 172 6.54 -9.19 5.49
N ASP A 173 6.51 -8.52 4.34
CA ASP A 173 5.55 -7.44 4.08
C ASP A 173 4.11 -7.95 4.05
N HIS A 174 3.85 -9.11 3.41
CA HIS A 174 2.54 -9.75 3.42
C HIS A 174 2.09 -10.08 4.85
N TYR A 175 2.99 -10.65 5.67
CA TYR A 175 2.73 -10.90 7.09
C TYR A 175 2.36 -9.61 7.84
N LYS A 176 3.14 -8.53 7.70
CA LYS A 176 2.84 -7.24 8.34
C LYS A 176 1.48 -6.69 7.93
N ARG A 177 1.12 -6.77 6.65
CA ARG A 177 -0.21 -6.37 6.16
C ARG A 177 -1.30 -7.25 6.77
N GLY A 178 -1.11 -8.56 6.81
CA GLY A 178 -2.04 -9.49 7.45
C GLY A 178 -2.30 -9.15 8.93
N VAL A 179 -1.25 -8.81 9.68
CA VAL A 179 -1.36 -8.36 11.08
C VAL A 179 -2.19 -7.06 11.19
N LEU A 180 -1.94 -6.07 10.33
CA LEU A 180 -2.70 -4.82 10.34
C LEU A 180 -4.18 -5.02 9.98
N VAL A 181 -4.47 -5.85 8.97
CA VAL A 181 -5.85 -6.20 8.57
C VAL A 181 -6.56 -6.91 9.70
N THR A 182 -5.91 -7.88 10.35
CA THR A 182 -6.46 -8.61 11.50
C THR A 182 -6.77 -7.65 12.66
N LYS A 183 -5.85 -6.72 12.96
CA LYS A 183 -6.06 -5.71 14.00
C LYS A 183 -7.26 -4.81 13.71
N GLU A 184 -7.45 -4.41 12.46
CA GLU A 184 -8.60 -3.60 12.07
C GLU A 184 -9.90 -4.40 12.16
N ALA A 185 -9.90 -5.66 11.70
CA ALA A 185 -11.05 -6.55 11.82
C ALA A 185 -11.48 -6.75 13.27
N LEU A 186 -10.53 -6.88 14.22
CA LEU A 186 -10.85 -6.96 15.66
C LEU A 186 -11.51 -5.68 16.20
N ARG A 187 -11.08 -4.50 15.75
CA ARG A 187 -11.72 -3.23 16.13
C ARG A 187 -13.12 -3.11 15.55
N THR A 188 -13.31 -3.51 14.29
CA THR A 188 -14.63 -3.57 13.66
C THR A 188 -15.53 -4.52 14.43
N LEU A 189 -15.06 -5.72 14.77
CA LEU A 189 -15.82 -6.68 15.57
C LEU A 189 -16.22 -6.11 16.93
N GLU A 190 -15.30 -5.46 17.64
CA GLU A 190 -15.58 -4.79 18.93
C GLU A 190 -16.68 -3.73 18.78
N MET A 191 -16.62 -2.92 17.73
CA MET A 191 -17.63 -1.90 17.43
C MET A 191 -19.00 -2.53 17.14
N GLU A 192 -19.04 -3.57 16.32
CA GLU A 192 -20.29 -4.25 15.99
C GLU A 192 -20.90 -4.98 17.20
N MET A 193 -20.07 -5.56 18.07
CA MET A 193 -20.54 -6.14 19.33
C MET A 193 -21.20 -5.07 20.23
N ARG A 194 -20.64 -3.86 20.29
CA ARG A 194 -21.26 -2.74 21.00
C ARG A 194 -22.57 -2.28 20.35
N ASN A 195 -22.61 -2.22 19.02
CA ASN A 195 -23.83 -1.88 18.28
C ASN A 195 -24.95 -2.88 18.59
N LEU A 196 -24.64 -4.18 18.53
CA LEU A 196 -25.58 -5.26 18.85
C LEU A 196 -26.09 -5.18 20.29
N ALA A 197 -25.20 -4.89 21.25
CA ALA A 197 -25.59 -4.70 22.65
C ALA A 197 -26.53 -3.48 22.86
N GLY A 198 -26.46 -2.48 21.97
CA GLY A 198 -27.30 -1.29 22.00
C GLY A 198 -28.69 -1.48 21.39
N LEU A 199 -28.94 -2.57 20.64
CA LEU A 199 -30.23 -2.82 20.00
C LEU A 199 -31.32 -3.14 21.03
N LYS A 200 -32.41 -2.39 20.99
CA LYS A 200 -33.59 -2.57 21.85
C LYS A 200 -34.82 -2.91 21.01
N ASP A 201 -35.71 -3.71 21.56
CA ASP A 201 -37.00 -4.00 20.95
C ASP A 201 -38.01 -2.86 21.16
N GLY A 202 -39.24 -3.03 20.65
CA GLY A 202 -40.32 -2.03 20.78
C GLY A 202 -40.76 -1.76 22.22
N ASN A 203 -40.38 -2.62 23.18
CA ASN A 203 -40.66 -2.45 24.61
C ASN A 203 -39.47 -1.83 25.36
N GLY A 204 -38.39 -1.49 24.65
CA GLY A 204 -37.17 -0.94 25.24
C GLY A 204 -36.25 -1.99 25.88
N MET A 205 -36.54 -3.29 25.71
CA MET A 205 -35.71 -4.37 26.23
C MET A 205 -34.55 -4.67 25.27
N PRO A 206 -33.31 -4.92 25.75
CA PRO A 206 -32.20 -5.27 24.89
C PRO A 206 -32.47 -6.57 24.11
N LEU A 207 -32.33 -6.54 22.79
CA LEU A 207 -32.65 -7.69 21.92
C LEU A 207 -31.73 -8.89 22.21
N ILE A 208 -30.52 -8.62 22.69
CA ILE A 208 -29.53 -9.63 23.09
C ILE A 208 -30.00 -10.50 24.26
N GLU A 209 -30.87 -10.01 25.14
CA GLU A 209 -31.40 -10.81 26.26
C GLU A 209 -32.38 -11.89 25.78
N ARG A 210 -33.10 -11.63 24.67
CA ARG A 210 -34.10 -12.54 24.11
C ARG A 210 -33.49 -13.55 23.14
N GLU A 211 -32.64 -13.07 22.23
CA GLU A 211 -32.16 -13.84 21.07
C GLU A 211 -30.64 -14.07 21.09
N GLY A 212 -29.93 -13.35 21.97
CA GLY A 212 -28.47 -13.30 21.96
C GLY A 212 -27.79 -14.55 22.52
N ARG A 213 -28.48 -15.40 23.30
CA ARG A 213 -27.81 -16.54 23.98
C ARG A 213 -27.15 -17.53 23.00
N ALA A 214 -27.84 -17.89 21.92
CA ALA A 214 -27.30 -18.82 20.93
C ALA A 214 -26.16 -18.18 20.11
N HIS A 215 -26.37 -16.94 19.65
CA HIS A 215 -25.40 -16.19 18.87
C HIS A 215 -24.13 -15.86 19.66
N ALA A 216 -24.29 -15.46 20.93
CA ALA A 216 -23.17 -15.17 21.83
C ALA A 216 -22.32 -16.40 22.10
N ARG A 217 -22.94 -17.59 22.21
CA ARG A 217 -22.20 -18.85 22.36
C ARG A 217 -21.38 -19.17 21.12
N LEU A 218 -21.99 -19.10 19.93
CA LEU A 218 -21.27 -19.33 18.66
C LEU A 218 -20.10 -18.36 18.49
N LEU A 219 -20.30 -17.07 18.82
CA LEU A 219 -19.24 -16.08 18.76
C LEU A 219 -18.14 -16.35 19.78
N MET A 220 -18.50 -16.71 21.01
CA MET A 220 -17.55 -17.06 22.06
C MET A 220 -16.70 -18.27 21.66
N ASP A 221 -17.34 -19.33 21.17
CA ASP A 221 -16.64 -20.54 20.72
C ASP A 221 -15.64 -20.17 19.60
N LYS A 222 -16.06 -19.36 18.61
CA LYS A 222 -15.16 -18.94 17.52
C LYS A 222 -14.02 -18.03 17.98
N LEU A 223 -14.26 -17.15 18.94
CA LEU A 223 -13.23 -16.29 19.52
C LEU A 223 -12.23 -17.09 20.36
N GLN A 224 -12.67 -18.16 21.03
CA GLN A 224 -11.79 -19.07 21.76
C GLN A 224 -10.90 -19.87 20.82
N ASP A 225 -11.43 -20.37 19.71
CA ASP A 225 -10.63 -21.04 18.68
C ASP A 225 -9.53 -20.11 18.13
N LEU A 226 -9.90 -18.88 17.75
CA LEU A 226 -8.94 -17.89 17.25
C LEU A 226 -7.89 -17.50 18.30
N ALA A 227 -8.28 -17.42 19.58
CA ALA A 227 -7.36 -17.16 20.68
C ALA A 227 -6.37 -18.32 20.89
N ALA A 228 -6.83 -19.57 20.76
CA ALA A 228 -5.98 -20.75 20.84
C ALA A 228 -4.97 -20.82 19.69
N GLU A 229 -5.40 -20.54 18.45
CA GLU A 229 -4.49 -20.45 17.29
C GLU A 229 -3.43 -19.36 17.48
N ALA A 230 -3.84 -18.17 17.93
CA ALA A 230 -2.91 -17.07 18.20
C ALA A 230 -1.91 -17.39 19.31
N GLN A 231 -2.33 -18.13 20.34
CA GLN A 231 -1.46 -18.62 21.40
C GLN A 231 -0.42 -19.61 20.87
N GLU A 232 -0.84 -20.57 20.04
CA GLU A 232 0.08 -21.53 19.39
C GLU A 232 1.13 -20.81 18.54
N TRP A 233 0.73 -19.77 17.79
CA TRP A 233 1.67 -18.96 17.00
C TRP A 233 2.66 -18.20 17.88
N TRP A 234 2.21 -17.70 19.03
CA TRP A 234 3.07 -17.02 20.00
C TRP A 234 4.11 -17.99 20.59
N GLU A 235 3.69 -19.20 21.00
CA GLU A 235 4.59 -20.22 21.53
C GLU A 235 5.66 -20.61 20.50
N LYS A 236 5.26 -20.89 19.25
CA LYS A 236 6.19 -21.16 18.14
C LYS A 236 7.19 -20.01 17.90
N ALA A 237 6.72 -18.76 17.99
CA ALA A 237 7.58 -17.60 17.81
C ALA A 237 8.61 -17.45 18.95
N VAL A 238 8.21 -17.75 20.18
CA VAL A 238 9.10 -17.75 21.36
C VAL A 238 10.15 -18.86 21.22
N GLU A 239 9.75 -20.08 20.86
CA GLU A 239 10.68 -21.21 20.64
C GLU A 239 11.73 -20.91 19.56
N ALA A 240 11.31 -20.30 18.45
CA ALA A 240 12.22 -19.90 17.36
C ALA A 240 13.25 -18.86 17.81
N GLN A 241 12.84 -17.89 18.66
CA GLN A 241 13.74 -16.88 19.21
C GLN A 241 14.73 -17.48 20.21
N SER A 242 14.27 -18.40 21.08
CA SER A 242 15.15 -19.09 22.03
C SER A 242 16.19 -19.97 21.34
N THR A 243 15.81 -20.66 20.25
CA THR A 243 16.74 -21.50 19.47
C THR A 243 17.82 -20.65 18.81
N THR A 244 17.46 -19.51 18.22
CA THR A 244 18.41 -18.60 17.55
C THR A 244 19.42 -18.01 18.54
N ALA A 245 18.99 -17.70 19.76
CA ALA A 245 19.87 -17.17 20.81
C ALA A 245 20.91 -18.21 21.28
N ASN A 246 20.52 -19.49 21.39
CA ASN A 246 21.45 -20.55 21.80
C ASN A 246 22.49 -20.89 20.73
N THR A 247 22.13 -20.86 19.43
CA THR A 247 23.08 -21.16 18.35
C THR A 247 24.18 -20.11 18.23
N ASN A 248 23.86 -18.82 18.41
CA ASN A 248 24.86 -17.76 18.37
C ASN A 248 25.83 -17.79 19.57
N ALA A 249 25.39 -18.31 20.72
CA ALA A 249 26.24 -18.40 21.91
C ALA A 249 27.27 -19.55 21.82
N SER A 250 27.01 -20.59 21.03
CA SER A 250 27.92 -21.73 20.87
C SER A 250 29.04 -21.52 19.82
N ASP A 251 28.90 -20.56 18.91
CA ASP A 251 29.91 -20.29 17.86
C ASP A 251 31.02 -19.32 18.32
N GLU A 252 30.88 -18.65 19.47
CA GLU A 252 31.89 -17.72 20.00
C GLU A 252 32.96 -18.40 20.90
N GLU A 253 32.80 -19.67 21.29
CA GLU A 253 33.75 -20.37 22.18
C GLU A 253 34.82 -21.21 21.46
N GLU A 254 34.80 -21.35 20.12
CA GLU A 254 35.73 -22.24 19.39
C GLU A 254 36.88 -21.52 18.64
N SER A 255 37.06 -20.19 18.77
CA SER A 255 38.10 -19.45 18.03
C SER A 255 39.34 -19.00 18.81
N GLU A 256 39.49 -19.31 20.10
CA GLU A 256 40.64 -18.83 20.93
C GLU A 256 41.78 -19.85 21.13
N ALA A 257 41.85 -20.94 20.38
CA ALA A 257 42.85 -22.00 20.61
C ALA A 257 43.77 -22.27 19.41
N LYS A 258 44.39 -21.25 18.78
CA LYS A 258 45.53 -21.51 17.87
C LYS A 258 46.38 -20.27 17.50
N SER A 259 47.28 -19.83 18.37
CA SER A 259 48.54 -19.19 17.93
C SER A 259 49.52 -19.05 19.08
N ASP A 260 50.37 -20.06 19.29
CA ASP A 260 51.62 -19.93 20.06
C ASP A 260 52.53 -21.08 19.63
N GLU A 261 53.18 -20.96 18.46
CA GLU A 261 54.36 -21.77 18.09
C GLU A 261 54.98 -21.26 16.77
N GLU A 262 55.74 -20.15 16.83
CA GLU A 262 56.86 -19.87 15.89
C GLU A 262 57.97 -19.17 16.70
N ASP A 263 58.98 -19.91 17.15
CA ASP A 263 60.22 -20.28 16.44
C ASP A 263 61.35 -19.28 16.74
N GLU A 264 62.02 -19.51 17.88
CA GLU A 264 63.29 -18.85 18.22
C GLU A 264 64.44 -19.58 17.50
N GLY A 265 65.15 -18.88 16.61
CA GLY A 265 66.29 -19.46 15.92
C GLY A 265 67.17 -18.50 15.13
N GLU A 266 67.63 -17.40 15.74
CA GLU A 266 68.70 -16.55 15.17
C GLU A 266 69.99 -16.68 16.00
N ALA A 267 71.06 -17.21 15.38
CA ALA A 267 72.45 -16.71 15.43
C ALA A 267 73.50 -17.83 15.24
N ALA A 268 74.19 -17.84 14.10
CA ALA A 268 75.66 -17.82 13.96
C ALA A 268 76.07 -17.88 12.48
#